data_AF-A0A178WIV2-F1
#
_entry.id   AF-A0A178WIV2-F1
#
_cell.length_a   1.000
_cell.length_b   1.000
_cell.length_c   1.000
_cell.angle_alpha   90.00
_cell.angle_beta   90.00
_cell.angle_gamma   90.00
#
_symmetry.space_group_name_H-M   'P 1'
#
loop_
_entity.id
_entity.type
_entity.pdbx_description
1 polymer ?
#
loop_
_entity_poly.entity_id
_entity_poly.type
_entity_poly.pdbx_seq_one_letter_code
_entity_poly.pdbx_strand_id
1 'polypeptide(L)' 'MGLHENDEHNPVFGNNKQTLETLVQQRFLQKEKVSGPEGSTLFYDLAERALDPQVSEKVKDYISQILKNDVAVVELDE' A
#
# COMPACT_ATOMS: atom_id res chain seq x y z
N MET A 1 -6.22 8.96 -0.41
CA MET A 1 -6.19 8.16 -1.66
C MET A 1 -7.54 7.55 -2.05
N GLY A 2 -8.55 7.48 -1.16
CA GLY A 2 -9.92 7.08 -1.55
C GLY A 2 -10.04 5.63 -2.08
N LEU A 3 -9.07 4.76 -1.75
CA LEU A 3 -9.05 3.37 -2.21
C LEU A 3 -9.80 2.48 -1.23
N HIS A 4 -10.55 1.52 -1.77
CA HIS A 4 -11.24 0.50 -1.01
C HIS A 4 -10.86 -0.89 -1.54
N GLU A 5 -10.63 -1.86 -0.65
CA GLU A 5 -10.09 -3.18 -1.04
C GLU A 5 -11.03 -3.95 -1.97
N ASN A 6 -12.35 -3.76 -1.81
CA ASN A 6 -13.37 -4.42 -2.61
C ASN A 6 -13.78 -3.61 -3.85
N ASP A 7 -13.08 -2.51 -4.14
CA ASP A 7 -13.34 -1.73 -5.35
C ASP A 7 -12.74 -2.45 -6.57
N GLU A 8 -13.62 -2.98 -7.41
CA GLU A 8 -13.26 -3.72 -8.62
C GLU A 8 -13.11 -2.81 -9.84
N HIS A 9 -13.54 -1.55 -9.74
CA HIS A 9 -13.64 -0.61 -10.85
C HIS A 9 -13.02 0.75 -10.49
N ASN A 10 -11.82 0.74 -9.95
CA ASN A 10 -11.08 1.96 -9.72
C ASN A 10 -10.62 2.56 -11.06
N PRO A 11 -10.88 3.85 -11.35
CA PRO A 11 -10.52 4.45 -12.63
C PRO A 11 -9.01 4.56 -12.88
N VAL A 12 -8.19 4.47 -11.82
CA VAL A 12 -6.73 4.56 -11.90
C VAL A 12 -6.09 3.19 -11.71
N PHE A 13 -6.54 2.42 -10.73
CA PHE A 13 -5.91 1.17 -10.31
C PHE A 13 -6.65 -0.10 -10.78
N GLY A 14 -7.79 0.05 -11.45
CA GLY A 14 -8.60 -1.09 -11.91
C GLY A 14 -9.17 -1.89 -10.74
N ASN A 15 -8.93 -3.20 -10.73
CA ASN A 15 -9.44 -4.08 -9.68
C ASN A 15 -8.48 -4.11 -8.48
N ASN A 16 -8.86 -3.41 -7.40
CA ASN A 16 -8.04 -3.32 -6.19
C ASN A 16 -7.95 -4.66 -5.46
N LYS A 17 -9.03 -5.44 -5.45
CA LYS A 17 -9.08 -6.75 -4.80
C LYS A 17 -8.07 -7.71 -5.42
N GLN A 18 -8.08 -7.83 -6.74
CA GLN A 18 -7.15 -8.69 -7.47
C GLN A 18 -5.70 -8.24 -7.31
N THR A 19 -5.46 -6.92 -7.30
CA THR A 19 -4.13 -6.35 -7.04
C THR A 19 -3.63 -6.73 -5.64
N LEU A 20 -4.45 -6.59 -4.61
CA LEU A 20 -4.12 -6.98 -3.24
C LEU A 20 -3.85 -8.48 -3.12
N GLU A 21 -4.68 -9.32 -3.73
CA GLU A 21 -4.47 -10.77 -3.76
C GLU A 21 -3.15 -11.14 -4.45
N THR A 22 -2.80 -10.45 -5.54
CA THR A 22 -1.53 -10.63 -6.25
C THR A 22 -0.34 -10.27 -5.36
N LEU A 23 -0.40 -9.13 -4.64
CA LEU A 23 0.67 -8.71 -3.72
C LEU A 23 0.88 -9.71 -2.58
N VAL A 24 -0.19 -10.34 -2.10
CA VAL A 24 -0.12 -11.41 -1.10
C VAL A 24 0.55 -12.67 -1.69
N GLN A 25 0.12 -13.10 -2.88
CA GLN A 25 0.72 -14.25 -3.58
C GLN A 25 2.21 -14.06 -3.87
N GLN A 26 2.61 -12.82 -4.19
CA GLN A 26 3.98 -12.46 -4.47
C GLN A 26 4.82 -12.22 -3.21
N ARG A 27 4.27 -12.42 -2.01
CA ARG A 27 4.96 -12.26 -0.72
C ARG A 27 5.44 -10.83 -0.44
N PHE A 28 4.79 -9.84 -1.01
CA PHE A 28 4.97 -8.43 -0.61
C PHE A 28 4.08 -8.08 0.57
N LEU A 29 2.88 -8.65 0.62
CA LEU A 29 1.96 -8.52 1.76
C LEU A 29 1.69 -9.88 2.39
N GLN A 30 1.45 -9.89 3.69
CA GLN A 30 0.79 -10.98 4.40
C GLN A 30 -0.61 -10.53 4.79
N LYS A 31 -1.59 -11.42 4.62
CA LYS A 31 -2.99 -11.18 4.94
C LYS A 31 -3.36 -12.01 6.17
N GLU A 32 -3.74 -11.34 7.25
CA GLU A 32 -4.12 -11.97 8.50
C GLU A 32 -5.59 -11.70 8.81
N LYS A 33 -6.34 -12.76 9.11
CA LYS A 33 -7.73 -12.66 9.53
C LYS A 33 -7.79 -12.77 11.04
N VAL A 34 -8.06 -11.67 11.72
CA VAL A 34 -8.24 -11.64 13.17
C VAL A 34 -9.73 -11.74 13.45
N SER A 35 -10.15 -12.75 14.20
CA SER A 35 -11.54 -12.91 14.64
C SER A 35 -11.68 -12.41 16.06
N GLY A 36 -12.53 -11.41 16.28
CA GLY A 36 -12.83 -10.84 17.58
C GLY A 36 -14.32 -10.83 17.88
N PRO A 37 -14.72 -10.26 19.04
CA PRO A 37 -16.12 -10.19 19.46
C PRO A 37 -17.04 -9.46 18.47
N GLU A 38 -16.48 -8.52 17.71
CA GLU A 38 -17.20 -7.68 16.74
C GLU A 38 -17.22 -8.27 15.32
N GLY A 39 -16.66 -9.48 15.13
CA GLY A 39 -16.53 -10.14 13.85
C GLY A 39 -15.08 -10.34 13.43
N SER A 40 -14.86 -10.64 12.15
CA SER A 40 -13.52 -10.86 11.62
C SER A 40 -13.02 -9.67 10.81
N THR A 41 -11.85 -9.17 11.17
CA THR A 41 -11.15 -8.08 10.46
C THR A 41 -9.95 -8.65 9.72
N LEU A 42 -9.72 -8.14 8.51
CA LEU A 42 -8.55 -8.44 7.72
C LEU A 42 -7.48 -7.38 7.96
N PHE A 43 -6.28 -7.83 8.26
CA PHE A 43 -5.08 -7.00 8.39
C PHE A 43 -4.10 -7.38 7.28
N TYR A 44 -3.42 -6.37 6.75
CA TYR A 44 -2.33 -6.56 5.80
C TYR A 44 -1.06 -5.98 6.41
N ASP A 45 0.01 -6.77 6.41
CA ASP A 45 1.34 -6.35 6.87
C ASP A 45 2.38 -6.65 5.78
N LEU A 46 3.59 -6.09 5.90
CA LEU A 46 4.70 -6.34 5.00
C LEU A 46 5.19 -7.79 5.17
N ALA A 47 5.33 -8.49 4.05
CA ALA A 47 5.91 -9.83 4.01
C ALA A 47 7.38 -9.80 3.57
N GLU A 48 8.03 -10.98 3.56
CA GLU A 48 9.46 -11.18 3.30
C GLU A 48 10.02 -10.38 2.13
N ARG A 49 9.33 -10.28 0.99
CA ARG A 49 9.86 -9.56 -0.19
C ARG A 49 9.79 -8.05 -0.03
N ALA A 50 8.81 -7.54 0.70
CA ALA A 50 8.74 -6.11 0.99
C ALA A 50 9.78 -5.71 2.06
N LEU A 51 10.14 -6.64 2.95
CA LEU A 51 11.17 -6.46 3.98
C LEU A 51 12.59 -6.65 3.45
N ASP A 52 12.77 -7.13 2.22
CA ASP A 52 14.07 -7.19 1.58
C ASP A 52 14.74 -5.80 1.58
N PRO A 53 16.03 -5.69 1.96
CA PRO A 53 16.72 -4.40 2.06
C PRO A 53 16.66 -3.58 0.77
N GLN A 54 16.80 -4.22 -0.40
CA GLN A 54 16.78 -3.53 -1.69
C GLN A 54 15.39 -2.98 -2.03
N VAL A 55 14.34 -3.69 -1.63
CA VAL A 55 12.95 -3.25 -1.84
C VAL A 55 12.58 -2.16 -0.84
N SER A 56 12.85 -2.39 0.45
CA SER A 56 12.50 -1.46 1.53
C SER A 56 13.25 -0.13 1.41
N GLU A 57 14.51 -0.14 0.97
CA GLU A 57 15.26 1.09 0.68
C GLU A 57 14.62 1.88 -0.47
N LYS A 58 14.29 1.22 -1.58
CA LYS A 58 13.60 1.87 -2.71
C LYS A 58 12.24 2.45 -2.31
N VAL A 59 11.47 1.73 -1.50
CA VAL A 59 10.18 2.23 -1.00
C VAL A 59 10.38 3.48 -0.14
N LYS A 60 11.37 3.49 0.75
CA LYS A 60 11.72 4.67 1.55
C LYS A 60 12.16 5.85 0.67
N ASP A 61 12.94 5.60 -0.36
CA ASP A 61 13.39 6.62 -1.31
C ASP A 61 12.20 7.22 -2.08
N TYR A 62 11.29 6.40 -2.58
CA TYR A 62 10.08 6.87 -3.26
C TYR A 62 9.19 7.71 -2.35
N ILE A 63 8.96 7.27 -1.11
CA ILE A 63 8.21 8.06 -0.12
C ILE A 63 8.92 9.39 0.13
N SER A 64 10.23 9.37 0.31
CA SER A 64 11.03 10.58 0.54
C SER A 64 10.98 11.55 -0.65
N GLN A 65 10.94 11.04 -1.88
CA GLN A 65 10.79 11.88 -3.08
C GLN A 65 9.42 12.54 -3.14
N ILE A 66 8.34 11.81 -2.85
CA ILE A 66 6.98 12.37 -2.81
C ILE A 66 6.90 13.50 -1.77
N LEU A 67 7.42 13.26 -0.56
CA LEU A 67 7.42 14.26 0.52
C LEU A 67 8.24 15.50 0.17
N LYS A 68 9.39 15.34 -0.48
CA LYS A 68 10.23 16.47 -0.94
C LYS A 68 9.54 17.27 -2.05
N ASN A 69 8.84 16.59 -2.95
CA ASN A 69 8.12 17.25 -4.04
C ASN A 69 6.90 18.02 -3.51
N ASP A 70 6.20 17.50 -2.49
CA ASP A 70 5.13 18.26 -1.81
C ASP A 70 5.66 19.53 -1.14
N VAL A 71 6.85 19.51 -0.52
CA VAL A 71 7.47 20.72 0.04
C VAL A 71 7.78 21.76 -1.05
N ALA A 72 8.30 21.33 -2.21
CA ALA A 72 8.61 22.25 -3.31
C ALA A 72 7.36 22.89 -3.96
N VAL A 73 6.20 22.22 -3.90
CA VAL A 73 4.94 22.77 -4.42
C VAL A 73 4.35 23.81 -3.47
N VAL A 74 4.62 23.72 -2.16
CA VAL A 74 4.14 24.69 -1.15
C VAL A 74 4.98 25.99 -1.15
N GLU A 75 6.21 25.98 -1.69
CA GLU A 75 7.08 27.17 -1.78
C GLU A 75 6.84 28.06 -3.02
N LEU A 76 5.76 27.86 -3.79
CA LEU A 76 5.48 28.60 -5.04
C LEU A 76 4.21 29.47 -5.01
N ASP A 77 3.72 29.84 -3.82
CA ASP A 77 2.66 30.85 -3.65
C ASP A 77 3.20 32.05 -2.84
N GLU A 78 3.92 32.97 -3.51
CA GLU A 78 4.16 34.37 -3.08
C GLU A 78 3.42 35.36 -3.99
#